data_AF-A0A2D4JND6-F1
#
_entry.id   AF-A0A2D4JND6-F1
#
_cell.length_a   1.000
_cell.length_b   1.000
_cell.length_c   1.000
_cell.angle_alpha   90.00
_cell.angle_beta   90.00
_cell.angle_gamma   90.00
#
_symmetry.space_group_name_H-M   'P 1'
#
loop_
_entity.id
_entity.type
_entity.pdbx_description
1 polymer ?
#
loop_
_entity_poly.entity_id
_entity_poly.type
_entity_poly.pdbx_seq_one_letter_code
_entity_poly.pdbx_strand_id
1 'polypeptide(L)'
;MVLHDIYGFQVIELQLILRKAFSDIWTIPLEDEKLMVKKMNPQYRWVLENTAFDPCQREQILYSARGFTNIFQTLVRAKKPLVGHNMLMDLLYLHEKFYKPLPENYEEFK
;
A
#
# COMPACT_ATOMS: atom_id res chain seq x y z
N MET A 1 -2.58 4.59 23.88
CA MET A 1 -1.28 5.28 23.74
C MET A 1 -1.38 6.21 22.54
N VAL A 2 -0.79 7.40 22.60
CA VAL A 2 -0.70 8.30 21.43
C VAL A 2 0.78 8.43 21.10
N LEU A 3 1.11 8.19 19.84
CA LEU A 3 2.44 8.45 19.29
C LEU A 3 2.43 9.85 18.67
N HIS A 4 3.50 10.61 18.91
CA HIS A 4 3.68 11.99 18.48
C HIS A 4 4.77 12.08 17.42
N ASP A 5 4.82 13.21 16.70
CA ASP A 5 5.85 13.54 15.73
C ASP A 5 5.95 12.49 14.59
N ILE A 6 4.79 12.00 14.11
CA ILE A 6 4.71 11.05 13.01
C ILE A 6 4.16 11.72 11.77
N TYR A 7 4.97 11.73 10.72
CA TYR A 7 4.70 12.52 9.51
C TYR A 7 4.45 11.64 8.29
N GLY A 8 3.46 12.04 7.47
CA GLY A 8 3.24 11.52 6.12
C GLY A 8 3.26 9.99 6.03
N PHE A 9 4.23 9.44 5.30
CA PHE A 9 4.37 8.00 5.07
C PHE A 9 4.63 7.19 6.36
N GLN A 10 5.27 7.78 7.37
CA GLN A 10 5.56 7.09 8.64
C GLN A 10 4.27 6.68 9.37
N VAL A 11 3.20 7.48 9.24
CA VAL A 11 1.88 7.15 9.80
C VAL A 11 1.38 5.83 9.22
N ILE A 12 1.45 5.72 7.89
CA ILE A 12 0.98 4.56 7.13
C ILE A 12 1.83 3.33 7.45
N GLU A 13 3.16 3.50 7.48
CA GLU A 13 4.10 2.42 7.82
C GLU A 13 3.85 1.88 9.24
N LEU A 14 3.72 2.76 10.22
CA LEU A 14 3.45 2.35 11.61
C LEU A 14 2.08 1.69 11.75
N GLN A 15 1.04 2.20 11.07
CA GLN A 15 -0.27 1.55 11.04
C GLN A 15 -0.18 0.13 10.49
N LEU A 16 0.57 -0.09 9.41
CA LEU A 16 0.78 -1.41 8.81
C LEU A 16 1.55 -2.35 9.73
N ILE A 17 2.68 -1.89 10.28
CA ILE A 17 3.53 -2.69 11.16
C ILE A 17 2.75 -3.09 12.41
N LEU A 18 2.12 -2.14 13.11
CA LEU A 18 1.42 -2.40 14.36
C LEU A 18 0.21 -3.32 14.16
N ARG A 19 -0.58 -3.12 13.09
CA ARG A 19 -1.77 -3.95 12.83
C ARG A 19 -1.43 -5.35 12.33
N LYS A 20 -0.25 -5.56 11.74
CA LYS A 20 0.26 -6.87 11.32
C LYS A 20 0.92 -7.60 12.49
N ALA A 21 1.67 -6.90 13.32
CA ALA A 21 2.37 -7.48 14.46
C ALA A 21 1.42 -7.86 15.60
N PHE A 22 0.33 -7.11 15.80
CA PHE A 22 -0.59 -7.31 16.93
C PHE A 22 -2.05 -7.38 16.47
N SER A 23 -2.71 -8.50 16.78
CA SER A 23 -4.11 -8.76 16.42
C SER A 23 -5.11 -7.99 17.29
N ASP A 24 -4.72 -7.62 18.51
CA ASP A 24 -5.52 -6.89 19.49
C ASP A 24 -5.24 -5.38 19.49
N ILE A 25 -4.55 -4.85 18.49
CA ILE A 25 -4.26 -3.42 18.35
C ILE A 25 -5.04 -2.81 17.19
N TRP A 26 -5.50 -1.58 17.41
CA TRP A 26 -6.06 -0.71 16.38
C TRP A 26 -5.40 0.67 16.39
N THR A 27 -5.35 1.30 15.22
CA THR A 27 -4.68 2.57 15.00
C THR A 27 -5.62 3.58 14.34
N ILE A 28 -5.63 4.82 14.83
CA ILE A 28 -6.45 5.92 14.29
C ILE A 28 -5.52 7.12 14.06
N PRO A 29 -5.39 7.59 12.80
CA PRO A 29 -4.63 8.81 12.52
C PRO A 29 -5.40 10.03 13.04
N LEU A 30 -4.69 11.00 13.60
CA LEU A 30 -5.25 12.26 14.12
C LEU A 30 -4.69 13.44 13.32
N GLU A 31 -5.39 14.57 13.31
CA GLU A 31 -5.06 15.75 12.49
C GLU A 31 -3.74 16.45 12.88
N ASP A 32 -3.19 16.18 14.07
CA ASP A 32 -1.98 16.81 14.60
C ASP A 32 -0.71 15.94 14.51
N GLU A 33 -0.49 15.19 13.41
CA GLU A 33 0.73 14.35 13.26
C GLU A 33 0.86 13.30 14.38
N LYS A 34 -0.29 12.87 14.89
CA LYS A 34 -0.42 11.94 16.00
C LYS A 34 -1.08 10.66 15.53
N LEU A 35 -0.63 9.54 16.08
CA LEU A 35 -1.24 8.23 15.85
C LEU A 35 -1.76 7.68 17.17
N MET A 36 -3.08 7.52 17.29
CA MET A 36 -3.68 6.86 18.45
C MET A 36 -3.61 5.34 18.27
N VAL A 37 -2.94 4.68 19.22
CA VAL A 37 -2.86 3.22 19.32
C VAL A 37 -3.74 2.77 20.49
N LYS A 38 -4.76 1.97 20.20
CA LYS A 38 -5.69 1.45 21.21
C LYS A 38 -5.76 -0.08 21.17
N LYS A 39 -5.89 -0.68 22.34
CA LYS A 39 -6.23 -2.09 22.46
C LYS A 39 -7.67 -2.30 21.98
N MET A 40 -7.91 -3.39 21.29
CA MET A 40 -9.18 -3.69 20.63
C MET A 40 -9.50 -5.18 20.76
N ASN A 41 -10.78 -5.49 20.98
CA ASN A 41 -11.27 -6.85 20.92
C ASN A 41 -11.24 -7.36 19.45
N PRO A 42 -10.68 -8.55 19.17
CA PRO A 42 -10.66 -9.15 17.83
C PRO A 42 -12.02 -9.22 17.13
N GLN A 43 -13.11 -9.47 17.88
CA GLN A 43 -14.48 -9.51 17.32
C GLN A 43 -14.90 -8.13 16.79
N TYR A 44 -14.63 -7.09 17.57
CA TYR A 44 -14.95 -5.71 17.19
C TYR A 44 -14.04 -5.23 16.05
N ARG A 45 -12.78 -5.68 16.02
CA ARG A 45 -11.87 -5.44 14.90
C ARG A 45 -12.43 -5.99 13.59
N TRP A 46 -12.94 -7.22 13.61
CA TRP A 46 -13.58 -7.81 12.42
C TRP A 46 -14.76 -6.97 11.94
N VAL A 47 -15.61 -6.47 12.85
CA VAL A 47 -16.73 -5.59 12.49
C VAL A 47 -16.23 -4.31 11.82
N LEU A 48 -15.21 -3.64 12.38
CA LEU A 48 -14.66 -2.42 11.78
C LEU A 48 -13.98 -2.67 10.43
N GLU A 49 -13.38 -3.84 10.22
CA GLU A 49 -12.75 -4.17 8.93
C GLU A 49 -13.75 -4.55 7.83
N ASN A 50 -14.98 -4.95 8.20
CA ASN A 50 -16.00 -5.43 7.26
C ASN A 50 -17.22 -4.50 7.15
N THR A 51 -17.20 -3.33 7.81
CA THR A 51 -18.27 -2.33 7.72
C THR A 51 -17.79 -1.10 6.95
N ALA A 52 -18.75 -0.30 6.45
CA ALA A 52 -18.45 0.92 5.67
C ALA A 52 -17.80 2.04 6.50
N PHE A 53 -17.78 1.91 7.84
CA PHE A 53 -17.10 2.86 8.70
C PHE A 53 -15.60 2.53 8.74
N ASP A 54 -14.81 3.28 7.95
CA ASP A 54 -13.36 3.12 7.88
C ASP A 54 -12.62 4.30 8.56
N PRO A 55 -12.59 4.36 9.91
CA PRO A 55 -11.88 5.41 10.64
C PRO A 55 -10.36 5.33 10.46
N CYS A 56 -9.86 4.23 9.87
CA CYS A 56 -8.44 3.99 9.65
C CYS A 56 -8.02 4.33 8.21
N GLN A 57 -8.97 4.58 7.31
CA GLN A 57 -8.71 4.75 5.88
C GLN A 57 -7.88 3.58 5.32
N ARG A 58 -8.24 2.34 5.65
CA ARG A 58 -7.55 1.12 5.22
C ARG A 58 -7.28 1.10 3.72
N GLU A 59 -8.24 1.49 2.90
CA GLU A 59 -8.05 1.53 1.45
C GLU A 59 -6.95 2.52 1.06
N GLN A 60 -6.94 3.69 1.69
CA GLN A 60 -5.91 4.70 1.49
C GLN A 60 -4.53 4.22 1.98
N ILE A 61 -4.46 3.52 3.11
CA ILE A 61 -3.22 2.89 3.61
C ILE A 61 -2.68 1.91 2.57
N LEU A 62 -3.53 1.00 2.07
CA LEU A 62 -3.14 -0.01 1.08
C LEU A 62 -2.75 0.63 -0.25
N TYR A 63 -3.49 1.66 -0.68
CA TYR A 63 -3.19 2.43 -1.87
C TYR A 63 -1.83 3.12 -1.75
N SER A 64 -1.56 3.82 -0.65
CA SER A 64 -0.27 4.46 -0.39
C SER A 64 0.87 3.46 -0.27
N ALA A 65 0.66 2.32 0.38
CA ALA A 65 1.66 1.26 0.53
C ALA A 65 2.04 0.61 -0.81
N ARG A 66 1.10 0.54 -1.76
CA ARG A 66 1.36 0.05 -3.11
C ARG A 66 2.31 0.97 -3.91
N GLY A 67 2.37 2.25 -3.55
CA GLY A 67 3.38 3.20 -4.05
C GLY A 67 3.37 3.35 -5.58
N PHE A 68 4.56 3.29 -6.19
CA PHE A 68 4.75 3.50 -7.63
C PHE A 68 3.96 2.52 -8.51
N THR A 69 3.64 1.33 -8.01
CA THR A 69 2.80 0.35 -8.71
C THR A 69 1.44 0.94 -9.12
N ASN A 70 0.91 1.94 -8.40
CA ASN A 70 -0.30 2.66 -8.81
C ASN A 70 -0.11 3.42 -10.13
N ILE A 71 1.04 4.06 -10.33
CA ILE A 71 1.38 4.77 -11.57
C ILE A 71 1.53 3.75 -12.70
N PHE A 72 2.27 2.66 -12.48
CA PHE A 72 2.41 1.58 -13.45
C PHE A 72 1.04 1.02 -13.89
N GLN A 73 0.16 0.70 -12.94
CA GLN A 73 -1.20 0.21 -13.25
C GLN A 73 -2.02 1.26 -14.03
N THR A 74 -1.83 2.54 -13.75
CA THR A 74 -2.48 3.63 -14.49
C THR A 74 -1.98 3.70 -15.93
N LEU A 75 -0.67 3.57 -16.17
CA LEU A 75 -0.08 3.51 -17.51
C LEU A 75 -0.64 2.32 -18.33
N VAL A 76 -0.68 1.13 -17.70
CA VAL A 76 -1.23 -0.09 -18.33
C VAL A 76 -2.71 0.09 -18.69
N ARG A 77 -3.51 0.65 -17.78
CA ARG A 77 -4.95 0.92 -18.03
C ARG A 77 -5.19 1.97 -19.10
N ALA A 78 -4.33 2.99 -19.18
CA ALA A 78 -4.45 4.04 -20.17
C ALA A 78 -4.30 3.54 -21.61
N LYS A 79 -3.56 2.44 -21.82
CA LYS A 79 -3.30 1.83 -23.15
C LYS A 79 -2.83 2.85 -24.19
N LYS A 80 -2.07 3.86 -23.77
CA LYS A 80 -1.49 4.88 -24.65
C LYS A 80 -0.09 4.44 -25.09
N PRO A 81 0.38 4.86 -26.28
CA PRO A 81 1.74 4.58 -26.72
C PRO A 81 2.78 5.07 -25.70
N LEU A 82 3.69 4.19 -25.31
CA LEU A 82 4.82 4.51 -24.45
C LEU A 82 6.07 4.74 -25.33
N VAL A 83 6.66 5.92 -25.24
CA VAL A 83 7.83 6.30 -26.04
C VAL A 83 9.07 6.27 -25.16
N GLY A 84 10.14 5.71 -25.69
CA GLY A 84 11.47 5.92 -25.16
C GLY A 84 12.54 5.25 -26.01
N HIS A 85 13.77 5.42 -25.60
CA HIS A 85 14.96 5.12 -26.39
C HIS A 85 15.78 4.04 -25.69
N ASN A 86 16.07 2.94 -26.39
CA ASN A 86 16.78 1.78 -25.83
C ASN A 86 16.09 1.16 -24.59
N MET A 87 14.76 1.04 -24.63
CA MET A 87 13.92 0.74 -23.46
C MET A 87 13.88 -0.72 -23.00
N LEU A 88 14.69 -1.61 -23.56
CA LEU A 88 14.57 -3.03 -23.25
C LEU A 88 14.74 -3.30 -21.76
N MET A 89 15.78 -2.72 -21.15
CA MET A 89 16.04 -2.85 -19.72
C MET A 89 14.96 -2.17 -18.88
N ASP A 90 14.46 -1.02 -19.31
CA ASP A 90 13.38 -0.31 -18.61
C ASP A 90 12.11 -1.17 -18.55
N LEU A 91 11.73 -1.80 -19.67
CA LEU A 91 10.58 -2.68 -19.73
C LEU A 91 10.76 -3.93 -18.87
N LEU A 92 11.95 -4.53 -18.86
CA LEU A 92 12.28 -5.66 -17.99
C LEU A 92 12.18 -5.29 -16.50
N TYR A 93 12.72 -4.13 -16.10
CA TYR A 93 12.61 -3.66 -14.72
C TYR A 93 11.17 -3.31 -14.34
N LEU A 94 10.41 -2.68 -15.23
CA LEU A 94 9.00 -2.38 -14.99
C LEU A 94 8.18 -3.66 -14.78
N HIS A 95 8.42 -4.67 -15.60
CA HIS A 95 7.79 -5.97 -15.46
C HIS A 95 8.14 -6.63 -14.11
N GLU A 96 9.44 -6.80 -13.84
CA GLU A 96 9.97 -7.44 -12.61
C GLU A 96 9.48 -6.77 -11.32
N LYS A 97 9.48 -5.44 -11.29
CA LYS A 97 9.21 -4.68 -10.05
C LYS A 97 7.75 -4.35 -9.84
N PHE A 98 6.94 -4.23 -10.90
CA PHE A 98 5.58 -3.70 -10.79
C PHE A 98 4.49 -4.58 -11.40
N TYR A 99 4.84 -5.70 -12.05
CA TYR A 99 3.88 -6.65 -12.60
C TYR A 99 4.03 -8.05 -11.98
N LYS A 100 5.04 -8.82 -12.39
CA LYS A 100 5.34 -10.17 -11.90
C LYS A 100 6.83 -10.47 -12.12
N PRO A 101 7.41 -11.47 -11.43
CA PRO A 101 8.77 -11.91 -11.71
C PRO A 101 8.96 -12.22 -13.20
N LEU A 102 10.12 -11.88 -13.74
CA LEU A 102 10.47 -12.17 -15.13
C LEU A 102 10.38 -13.68 -15.36
N PRO A 103 9.70 -14.10 -16.44
CA PRO A 103 9.61 -15.52 -16.76
C PRO A 103 10.96 -16.04 -17.25
N GLU A 104 11.13 -17.35 -17.20
CA GLU A 104 12.39 -18.01 -17.60
C GLU A 104 12.61 -17.96 -19.12
N ASN A 105 11.54 -17.78 -19.89
CA ASN A 105 11.52 -17.88 -21.34
C ASN A 105 10.99 -16.61 -22.00
N TYR A 106 11.63 -16.25 -23.12
CA TYR A 106 11.30 -15.05 -23.88
C TYR A 106 9.86 -15.03 -24.39
N GLU A 107 9.33 -16.19 -24.79
CA GLU A 107 7.96 -16.32 -25.30
C GLU A 107 6.88 -16.00 -24.25
N GLU A 108 7.15 -16.21 -22.95
CA GLU A 108 6.20 -15.82 -21.90
C GLU A 108 6.35 -14.34 -21.49
N PHE A 109 7.51 -13.73 -21.77
CA PHE A 109 7.73 -12.32 -21.52
C PHE A 109 7.00 -11.42 -22.53
N LYS A 110 6.92 -11.87 -23.79
CA LYS A 110 6.37 -11.12 -24.92
C LYS A 110 4.85 -10.96 -24.87
#